data_AF-A0A505DRN5-F1
#
_entry.id   AF-A0A505DRN5-F1
#
_cell.length_a   1.000
_cell.length_b   1.000
_cell.length_c   1.000
_cell.angle_alpha   90.00
_cell.angle_beta   90.00
_cell.angle_gamma   90.00
#
_symmetry.space_group_name_H-M   'P 1'
#
loop_
_entity.id
_entity.type
_entity.pdbx_description
1 polymer ?
#
loop_
_entity_poly.entity_id
_entity_poly.type
_entity_poly.pdbx_seq_one_letter_code
_entity_poly.pdbx_strand_id
1 'polypeptide(L)'
;MVDHVLAVAATWTAWDGKPAHVDDRMYTPHKAIRRVADHLVDHLAELEARLVGEEPQPDHWHASASTTEADCAPFTQEDLDEARSRLTRLARIWANRLGQLTEAQLDRSPGDGWSFRQLACHLTESTYYADAVGDLS
;
A
#
# COMPACT_ATOMS: atom_id res chain seq x y z
N MET A 1 -4.25 -7.85 -4.94
CA MET A 1 -3.46 -6.59 -4.85
C MET A 1 -2.03 -6.89 -4.44
N VAL A 2 -1.71 -7.29 -3.19
CA VAL A 2 -0.31 -7.51 -2.77
C VAL A 2 0.43 -8.56 -3.62
N ASP A 3 -0.22 -9.67 -3.98
CA ASP A 3 0.41 -10.68 -4.84
C ASP A 3 0.85 -10.10 -6.20
N HIS A 4 0.04 -9.22 -6.79
CA HIS A 4 0.37 -8.51 -8.03
C HIS A 4 1.56 -7.56 -7.83
N VAL A 5 1.51 -6.74 -6.78
CA VAL A 5 2.61 -5.84 -6.43
C VAL A 5 3.92 -6.60 -6.28
N LEU A 6 3.91 -7.72 -5.55
CA LEU A 6 5.11 -8.54 -5.32
C LEU A 6 5.57 -9.30 -6.57
N ALA A 7 4.65 -9.66 -7.47
CA ALA A 7 5.00 -10.28 -8.75
C ALA A 7 5.74 -9.29 -9.66
N VAL A 8 5.23 -8.05 -9.80
CA VAL A 8 5.90 -6.99 -10.56
C VAL A 8 7.23 -6.60 -9.90
N ALA A 9 7.23 -6.43 -8.57
CA ALA A 9 8.42 -6.07 -7.80
C ALA A 9 9.55 -7.11 -7.90
N ALA A 10 9.24 -8.37 -8.22
CA ALA A 10 10.25 -9.39 -8.45
C ALA A 10 11.20 -9.07 -9.62
N THR A 11 10.78 -8.20 -10.55
CA THR A 11 11.58 -7.75 -11.70
C THR A 11 12.45 -6.54 -11.37
N TRP A 12 12.18 -5.83 -10.27
CA TRP A 12 12.84 -4.57 -9.94
C TRP A 12 14.28 -4.71 -9.44
N THR A 13 14.73 -5.93 -9.19
CA THR A 13 16.15 -6.20 -8.87
C THR A 13 17.08 -5.88 -10.04
N ALA A 14 16.54 -5.73 -11.26
CA ALA A 14 17.22 -5.27 -12.46
C ALA A 14 17.12 -3.75 -12.69
N TRP A 15 16.54 -2.98 -11.77
CA TRP A 15 16.30 -1.55 -11.95
C TRP A 15 17.61 -0.78 -12.22
N ASP A 16 17.62 0.03 -13.29
CA ASP A 16 18.79 0.75 -13.78
C ASP A 16 19.04 2.10 -13.07
N GLY A 17 18.25 2.39 -12.02
CA GLY A 17 18.31 3.63 -11.25
C GLY A 17 17.54 4.80 -11.87
N LYS A 18 16.87 4.62 -13.02
CA LYS A 18 16.05 5.68 -13.62
C LYS A 18 14.61 5.60 -13.12
N PRO A 19 14.08 6.65 -12.50
CA PRO A 19 12.70 6.64 -12.04
C PRO A 19 11.71 6.66 -13.20
N ALA A 20 10.54 6.07 -12.99
CA ALA A 20 9.39 6.25 -13.86
C ALA A 20 8.70 7.58 -13.54
N HIS A 21 8.20 8.26 -14.57
CA HIS A 21 7.44 9.51 -14.44
C HIS A 21 6.00 9.29 -14.92
N VAL A 22 5.05 9.34 -13.99
CA VAL A 22 3.62 9.08 -14.23
C VAL A 22 2.81 10.12 -13.48
N ASP A 23 1.86 10.77 -14.14
CA ASP A 23 0.96 11.79 -13.57
C ASP A 23 1.70 12.87 -12.75
N ASP A 24 2.74 13.47 -13.36
CA ASP A 24 3.62 14.47 -12.76
C ASP A 24 4.36 14.03 -11.49
N ARG A 25 4.37 12.71 -11.22
CA ARG A 25 5.06 12.11 -10.08
C ARG A 25 6.17 11.19 -10.53
N MET A 26 7.19 11.14 -9.69
CA MET A 26 8.31 10.23 -9.81
C MET A 26 8.04 8.96 -9.01
N TYR A 27 8.29 7.79 -9.61
CA TYR A 27 8.18 6.48 -8.99
C TYR A 27 9.48 5.69 -9.13
N THR A 28 9.89 5.08 -8.03
CA THR A 28 11.01 4.15 -7.92
C THR A 28 10.51 2.86 -7.28
N PRO A 29 11.24 1.74 -7.39
CA PRO A 29 10.90 0.50 -6.71
C PRO A 29 10.64 0.69 -5.21
N HIS A 30 11.54 1.36 -4.50
CA HIS A 30 11.41 1.62 -3.06
C HIS A 30 10.21 2.50 -2.73
N LYS A 31 9.98 3.57 -3.50
CA LYS A 31 8.79 4.42 -3.31
C LYS A 31 7.51 3.62 -3.51
N ALA A 32 7.45 2.76 -4.53
CA ALA A 32 6.27 1.95 -4.79
C ALA A 32 5.97 0.99 -3.63
N ILE A 33 6.98 0.25 -3.14
CA ILE A 33 6.82 -0.63 -1.97
C ILE A 33 6.40 0.16 -0.72
N ARG A 34 7.05 1.30 -0.47
CA ARG A 34 6.72 2.18 0.65
C ARG A 34 5.27 2.66 0.56
N ARG A 35 4.83 3.13 -0.61
CA ARG A 35 3.45 3.62 -0.80
C ARG A 35 2.39 2.54 -0.61
N VAL A 36 2.65 1.31 -1.06
CA VAL A 36 1.75 0.18 -0.79
C VAL A 36 1.70 -0.13 0.72
N ALA A 37 2.84 -0.12 1.40
CA ALA A 37 2.91 -0.35 2.84
C ALA A 37 2.20 0.76 3.64
N ASP A 38 2.47 2.03 3.31
CA ASP A 38 1.82 3.21 3.91
C ASP A 38 0.31 3.11 3.72
N HIS A 39 -0.18 2.88 2.50
CA HIS A 39 -1.62 2.81 2.21
C HIS A 39 -2.33 1.67 2.96
N LEU A 40 -1.64 0.53 3.15
CA LEU A 40 -2.11 -0.56 4.02
C LEU A 40 -2.17 -0.13 5.49
N VAL A 41 -1.13 0.54 5.99
CA VAL A 41 -1.08 1.01 7.38
C VAL A 41 -2.14 2.08 7.65
N ASP A 42 -2.31 3.03 6.74
CA ASP A 42 -3.28 4.12 6.86
C ASP A 42 -4.70 3.55 7.05
N HIS A 43 -5.12 2.64 6.17
CA HIS A 43 -6.46 2.06 6.27
C HIS A 43 -6.59 1.03 7.38
N LEU A 44 -5.53 0.31 7.75
CA LEU A 44 -5.52 -0.53 8.95
C LEU A 44 -5.74 0.32 10.21
N ALA A 45 -5.03 1.44 10.34
CA ALA A 45 -5.16 2.35 11.47
C ALA A 45 -6.56 2.97 11.52
N GLU A 46 -7.09 3.42 10.37
CA GLU A 46 -8.46 3.93 10.26
C GLU A 46 -9.50 2.88 10.66
N LEU A 47 -9.36 1.64 10.17
CA LEU A 47 -10.28 0.55 10.49
C LEU A 47 -10.23 0.19 11.97
N GLU A 48 -9.06 0.02 12.56
CA GLU A 48 -8.93 -0.35 13.98
C GLU A 48 -9.50 0.74 14.89
N ALA A 49 -9.20 2.02 14.64
CA ALA A 49 -9.73 3.14 15.42
C ALA A 49 -11.26 3.17 15.38
N ARG A 50 -11.85 3.07 14.18
CA ARG A 50 -13.31 3.06 14.01
C ARG A 50 -13.98 1.87 14.68
N LEU A 51 -13.34 0.69 14.68
CA LEU A 51 -13.89 -0.50 15.34
C LEU A 51 -13.99 -0.36 16.86
N VAL A 52 -13.13 0.43 17.48
CA VAL A 52 -13.15 0.69 18.93
C VAL A 52 -13.83 2.02 19.29
N GLY A 53 -14.37 2.75 18.31
CA GLY A 53 -15.04 4.02 18.52
C GLY A 53 -14.10 5.20 18.73
N GLU A 54 -12.82 5.08 18.36
CA GLU A 54 -11.85 6.16 18.38
C GLU A 54 -11.85 6.93 17.05
N GLU A 55 -11.47 8.21 17.10
CA GLU A 55 -11.28 9.04 15.92
C GLU A 55 -9.99 8.61 15.19
N PRO A 56 -10.04 8.31 13.88
CA PRO A 56 -8.84 8.00 13.11
C PRO A 56 -7.83 9.15 13.15
N GLN A 57 -6.55 8.80 13.34
CA GLN A 57 -5.47 9.78 13.25
C GLN A 57 -5.23 10.16 11.78
N PRO A 58 -5.23 11.45 11.42
CA PRO A 58 -5.02 11.87 10.03
C PRO A 58 -3.58 11.64 9.56
N ASP A 59 -3.42 11.21 8.30
CA ASP A 59 -2.11 11.25 7.63
C ASP A 59 -1.74 12.70 7.29
N HIS A 60 -0.59 13.15 7.80
CA HIS A 60 -0.01 14.46 7.52
C HIS A 60 1.22 14.40 6.60
N TRP A 61 1.68 13.20 6.25
CA TRP A 61 2.89 13.00 5.46
C TRP A 61 2.65 13.19 3.96
N HIS A 62 1.43 12.92 3.48
CA HIS A 62 1.05 13.04 2.07
C HIS A 62 2.02 12.27 1.15
N ALA A 63 2.28 11.01 1.51
CA ALA A 63 3.48 10.28 1.09
C ALA A 63 3.66 10.11 -0.44
N SER A 64 2.57 10.18 -1.23
CA SER A 64 2.66 10.10 -2.70
C SER A 64 3.39 11.29 -3.32
N ALA A 65 3.34 12.46 -2.68
CA ALA A 65 3.95 13.69 -3.17
C ALA A 65 5.47 13.73 -2.96
N SER A 66 6.02 12.93 -2.04
CA SER A 66 7.44 12.93 -1.71
C SER A 66 8.18 11.74 -2.33
N THR A 67 9.37 12.01 -2.84
CA THR A 67 10.39 10.99 -3.16
C THR A 67 11.63 11.37 -2.37
N THR A 68 12.08 10.47 -1.50
CA THR A 68 13.24 10.66 -0.62
C THR A 68 14.50 10.09 -1.24
N GLU A 69 15.68 10.42 -0.69
CA GLU A 69 16.94 9.81 -1.14
C GLU A 69 16.95 8.29 -0.95
N ALA A 70 16.32 7.79 0.12
CA ALA A 70 16.17 6.35 0.36
C ALA A 70 15.34 5.67 -0.73
N ASP A 71 14.32 6.37 -1.26
CA ASP A 71 13.54 5.85 -2.38
C ASP A 71 14.37 5.70 -3.67
N CYS A 72 15.49 6.40 -3.79
CA CYS A 72 16.37 6.37 -4.97
C CYS A 72 17.49 5.33 -4.87
N ALA A 73 17.61 4.59 -3.76
CA ALA A 73 18.60 3.53 -3.61
C ALA A 73 18.35 2.36 -4.59
N PRO A 74 19.38 1.59 -4.99
CA PRO A 74 19.17 0.36 -5.72
C PRO A 74 18.16 -0.56 -5.01
N PHE A 75 17.35 -1.28 -5.78
CA PHE A 75 16.42 -2.26 -5.23
C PHE A 75 17.04 -3.65 -5.35
N THR A 76 17.41 -4.24 -4.22
CA THR A 76 18.16 -5.49 -4.15
C THR A 76 17.26 -6.69 -3.89
N GLN A 77 17.83 -7.90 -3.95
CA GLN A 77 17.12 -9.11 -3.54
C GLN A 77 16.69 -9.06 -2.06
N GLU A 78 17.50 -8.45 -1.19
CA GLU A 78 17.18 -8.28 0.23
C GLU A 78 15.97 -7.37 0.42
N ASP A 79 15.88 -6.29 -0.35
CA ASP A 79 14.73 -5.37 -0.32
C ASP A 79 13.44 -6.06 -0.80
N LEU A 80 13.54 -6.91 -1.83
CA LEU A 80 12.42 -7.72 -2.30
C LEU A 80 11.95 -8.72 -1.24
N ASP A 81 12.87 -9.39 -0.55
CA ASP A 81 12.54 -10.36 0.49
C ASP A 81 11.94 -9.68 1.73
N GLU A 82 12.44 -8.49 2.09
CA GLU A 82 11.82 -7.64 3.09
C GLU A 82 10.40 -7.22 2.68
N ALA A 83 10.22 -6.74 1.44
CA ALA A 83 8.92 -6.33 0.91
C ALA A 83 7.91 -7.49 0.95
N ARG A 84 8.32 -8.69 0.50
CA ARG A 84 7.50 -9.92 0.59
C ARG A 84 7.09 -10.20 2.03
N SER A 85 8.05 -10.19 2.95
CA SER A 85 7.80 -10.46 4.36
C SER A 85 6.82 -9.44 4.96
N ARG A 86 7.04 -8.13 4.73
CA ARG A 86 6.23 -7.04 5.27
C ARG A 86 4.82 -7.03 4.67
N LEU A 87 4.71 -6.92 3.34
CA LEU A 87 3.42 -6.70 2.67
C LEU A 87 2.50 -7.91 2.82
N THR A 88 3.02 -9.14 2.79
CA THR A 88 2.23 -10.35 3.01
C THR A 88 1.59 -10.35 4.40
N ARG A 89 2.33 -9.95 5.43
CA ARG A 89 1.81 -9.88 6.81
C ARG A 89 0.75 -8.79 6.97
N LEU A 90 0.99 -7.60 6.43
CA LEU A 90 0.01 -6.51 6.46
C LEU A 90 -1.28 -6.88 5.72
N ALA A 91 -1.16 -7.45 4.51
CA ALA A 91 -2.30 -7.96 3.76
C ALA A 91 -3.07 -9.04 4.52
N ARG A 92 -2.36 -9.91 5.26
CA ARG A 92 -3.00 -10.95 6.07
C ARG A 92 -3.77 -10.36 7.24
N ILE A 93 -3.24 -9.34 7.92
CA ILE A 93 -3.95 -8.62 8.99
C ILE A 93 -5.23 -8.00 8.42
N TRP A 94 -5.11 -7.27 7.31
CA TRP A 94 -6.24 -6.65 6.62
C TRP A 94 -7.33 -7.67 6.27
N ALA A 95 -6.95 -8.77 5.62
CA ALA A 95 -7.88 -9.83 5.24
C ALA A 95 -8.55 -10.49 6.46
N ASN A 96 -7.79 -10.75 7.52
CA ASN A 96 -8.33 -11.31 8.76
C ASN A 96 -9.36 -10.36 9.40
N ARG A 97 -9.09 -9.05 9.41
CA ARG A 97 -10.01 -8.05 9.98
C ARG A 97 -11.31 -7.97 9.19
N LEU A 98 -11.23 -7.80 7.87
CA LEU A 98 -12.42 -7.77 7.03
C LEU A 98 -13.23 -9.07 7.12
N GLY A 99 -12.56 -10.22 7.20
CA GLY A 99 -13.21 -11.52 7.33
C GLY A 99 -13.96 -11.76 8.64
N GLN A 100 -13.74 -10.92 9.67
CA GLN A 100 -14.47 -10.97 10.93
C GLN A 100 -15.72 -10.10 10.94
N LEU A 101 -15.92 -9.25 9.93
CA LEU A 101 -17.03 -8.32 9.85
C LEU A 101 -18.19 -8.94 9.07
N THR A 102 -19.42 -8.70 9.56
CA THR A 102 -20.64 -9.01 8.81
C THR A 102 -20.80 -8.07 7.62
N GLU A 103 -21.57 -8.47 6.60
CA GLU A 103 -21.90 -7.59 5.46
C GLU A 103 -22.48 -6.25 5.93
N ALA A 104 -23.36 -6.28 6.94
CA ALA A 104 -23.94 -5.07 7.51
C ALA A 104 -22.88 -4.14 8.14
N GLN A 105 -21.83 -4.68 8.77
CA GLN A 105 -20.74 -3.89 9.34
C GLN A 105 -19.80 -3.35 8.24
N LEU A 106 -19.62 -4.10 7.15
CA LEU A 106 -18.84 -3.66 5.99
C LEU A 106 -19.50 -2.47 5.28
N ASP A 107 -20.83 -2.47 5.19
CA ASP A 107 -21.61 -1.45 4.47
C ASP A 107 -22.07 -0.29 5.36
N ARG A 108 -22.26 -0.52 6.66
CA ARG A 108 -22.64 0.50 7.66
C ARG A 108 -21.58 0.57 8.76
N SER A 109 -20.36 0.92 8.37
CA SER A 109 -19.25 1.05 9.30
C SER A 109 -19.38 2.32 10.16
N PRO A 110 -18.90 2.29 11.41
CA PRO A 110 -18.84 3.47 12.28
C PRO A 110 -17.87 4.53 11.75
N GLY A 111 -18.13 5.79 12.11
CA GLY A 111 -17.36 6.96 11.68
C GLY A 111 -17.86 7.58 10.38
N ASP A 112 -17.30 8.74 10.03
CA ASP A 112 -17.65 9.47 8.81
C ASP A 112 -16.83 8.99 7.59
N GLY A 113 -17.30 9.32 6.38
CA GLY A 113 -16.58 9.03 5.14
C GLY A 113 -16.93 7.66 4.54
N TRP A 114 -15.93 7.01 3.94
CA TRP A 114 -16.12 5.73 3.24
C TRP A 114 -16.46 4.58 4.20
N SER A 115 -17.30 3.66 3.72
CA SER A 115 -17.57 2.41 4.41
C SER A 115 -16.35 1.49 4.42
N PHE A 116 -16.28 0.52 5.33
CA PHE A 116 -15.19 -0.47 5.32
C PHE A 116 -15.11 -1.26 4.00
N ARG A 117 -16.24 -1.52 3.34
CA ARG A 117 -16.24 -2.11 1.99
C ARG A 117 -15.60 -1.17 0.97
N GLN A 118 -15.93 0.12 1.02
CA GLN A 118 -15.35 1.12 0.13
C GLN A 118 -13.86 1.29 0.39
N LEU A 119 -13.40 1.29 1.65
CA LEU A 119 -11.98 1.27 2.00
C LEU A 119 -11.28 0.04 1.41
N ALA A 120 -11.89 -1.13 1.52
CA ALA A 120 -11.34 -2.36 0.95
C ALA A 120 -11.21 -2.29 -0.57
N CYS A 121 -12.20 -1.74 -1.27
CA CYS A 121 -12.14 -1.51 -2.70
C CYS A 121 -11.05 -0.50 -3.07
N HIS A 122 -11.02 0.65 -2.39
CA HIS A 122 -10.03 1.70 -2.63
C HIS A 122 -8.59 1.21 -2.40
N LEU A 123 -8.36 0.41 -1.35
CA LEU A 123 -7.06 -0.19 -1.10
C LEU A 123 -6.59 -1.11 -2.26
N THR A 124 -7.50 -1.68 -3.06
CA THR A 124 -7.06 -2.44 -4.24
C THR A 124 -6.37 -1.57 -5.29
N GLU A 125 -6.65 -0.26 -5.31
CA GLU A 125 -6.03 0.71 -6.21
C GLU A 125 -4.54 0.92 -5.90
N SER A 126 -4.01 0.41 -4.77
CA SER A 126 -2.56 0.45 -4.50
C SER A 126 -1.74 -0.30 -5.54
N THR A 127 -2.33 -1.15 -6.39
CA THR A 127 -1.61 -1.74 -7.54
C THR A 127 -1.04 -0.67 -8.47
N TYR A 128 -1.69 0.50 -8.54
CA TYR A 128 -1.23 1.65 -9.29
C TYR A 128 0.25 1.98 -9.04
N TYR A 129 0.73 1.86 -7.79
CA TYR A 129 2.12 2.17 -7.47
C TYR A 129 3.10 1.18 -8.11
N ALA A 130 2.74 -0.10 -8.20
CA ALA A 130 3.54 -1.10 -8.88
C ALA A 130 3.45 -0.93 -10.41
N ASP A 131 2.25 -0.65 -10.92
CA ASP A 131 2.01 -0.44 -12.35
C ASP A 131 2.73 0.81 -12.87
N ALA A 132 2.90 1.84 -12.03
CA ALA A 132 3.65 3.05 -12.36
C ALA A 132 5.16 2.79 -12.55
N VAL A 133 5.74 1.82 -11.84
CA VAL A 133 7.14 1.39 -12.06
C VAL A 133 7.21 0.40 -13.23
N GLY A 134 6.23 -0.50 -13.31
CA GLY A 134 6.10 -1.48 -14.39
C GLY A 134 6.98 -2.72 -14.21
N ASP A 135 6.85 -3.64 -15.17
CA ASP A 135 7.71 -4.83 -15.29
C ASP A 135 9.04 -4.44 -15.96
N LEU A 136 10.17 -4.81 -15.33
CA LEU A 136 11.53 -4.48 -15.77
C LEU A 136 12.31 -5.70 -16.31
N SER A 137 11.63 -6.80 -16.63
CA SER A 137 12.25 -8.01 -17.20
C SER A 137 12.60 -7.93 -18.69
#